data_AF-A0A932E2V2-F1
#
_entry.id   AF-A0A932E2V2-F1
#
_cell.length_a   1.000
_cell.length_b   1.000
_cell.length_c   1.000
_cell.angle_alpha   90.00
_cell.angle_beta   90.00
_cell.angle_gamma   90.00
#
_symmetry.space_group_name_H-M   'P 1'
#
loop_
_entity.id
_entity.type
_entity.pdbx_description
1 polymer ?
#
loop_
_entity_poly.entity_id
_entity_poly.type
_entity_poly.pdbx_seq_one_letter_code
_entity_poly.pdbx_strand_id
1 'polypeptide(L)'
;MRHAFTGLTVLTVVGLAALAWAQQAPAPRRYTMEELHRSGGVPRGWKFTLPAGDAAKGRGLFRELECYKCHAIKDGGFPPVGGDAKSAGPELTGMGANHPAEYFAESILAPNAVLVDGPGFVGPDGRSIMPGFADSLGVTQLVDLVAFLKSLTGAEGHAHGAAAMEGTAGDYVVRLAYAAPGAGHLMVFVSDATTGEPVPYLPVTVTLRGEGLKPRTVRLAPMVGAQGFHYGASVAVADETETATIAIGRTTMRVMPSAKGRFVRPVTIRLDWSP
;
A
#
# COMPACT_ATOMS: atom_id res chain seq x y z
N MET A 1 -54.20 46.41 22.55
CA MET A 1 -53.03 45.82 23.24
C MET A 1 -52.97 44.35 22.82
N ARG A 2 -52.38 44.04 21.66
CA ARG A 2 -51.07 43.36 21.51
C ARG A 2 -50.88 42.15 22.43
N HIS A 3 -51.26 40.96 21.96
CA HIS A 3 -50.56 39.73 22.33
C HIS A 3 -50.26 38.96 21.04
N ALA A 4 -48.98 39.01 20.66
CA ALA A 4 -48.38 38.27 19.58
C ALA A 4 -48.19 36.82 20.03
N PHE A 5 -48.71 35.86 19.25
CA PHE A 5 -48.35 34.45 19.37
C PHE A 5 -47.11 34.22 18.51
N THR A 6 -45.97 34.11 19.18
CA THR A 6 -44.66 33.82 18.61
C THR A 6 -44.62 32.36 18.18
N GLY A 7 -44.48 32.11 16.87
CA GLY A 7 -44.31 30.77 16.31
C GLY A 7 -42.95 30.18 16.69
N LEU A 8 -42.97 29.01 17.32
CA LEU A 8 -41.78 28.21 17.64
C LEU A 8 -41.44 27.34 16.42
N THR A 9 -40.51 27.81 15.59
CA THR A 9 -39.94 27.02 14.50
C THR A 9 -38.93 26.04 15.09
N VAL A 10 -39.28 24.75 15.13
CA VAL A 10 -38.36 23.67 15.52
C VAL A 10 -37.40 23.43 14.35
N LEU A 11 -36.18 23.97 14.47
CA LEU A 11 -35.08 23.66 13.58
C LEU A 11 -34.43 22.34 14.05
N THR A 12 -34.82 21.22 13.45
CA THR A 12 -34.13 19.94 13.63
C THR A 12 -32.78 19.99 12.92
N VAL A 13 -31.73 20.31 13.68
CA VAL A 13 -30.34 20.14 13.23
C VAL A 13 -30.04 18.65 13.19
N VAL A 14 -30.12 18.05 12.00
CA VAL A 14 -29.55 16.73 11.72
C VAL A 14 -28.03 16.90 11.70
N GLY A 15 -27.42 16.71 12.87
CA GLY A 15 -25.96 16.61 12.99
C GLY A 15 -25.50 15.33 12.30
N LEU A 16 -25.06 15.45 11.04
CA LEU A 16 -24.20 14.47 10.39
C LEU A 16 -22.86 14.48 11.11
N ALA A 17 -22.75 13.67 12.16
CA ALA A 17 -21.47 13.32 12.76
C ALA A 17 -20.68 12.51 11.72
N ALA A 18 -19.87 13.20 10.92
CA ALA A 18 -18.80 12.57 10.17
C ALA A 18 -17.88 11.90 11.19
N LEU A 19 -17.99 10.57 11.30
CA LEU A 19 -17.03 9.73 12.00
C LEU A 19 -15.72 9.82 11.21
N ALA A 20 -14.92 10.84 11.51
CA ALA A 20 -13.53 10.89 11.11
C ALA A 20 -12.85 9.69 11.77
N TRP A 21 -12.55 8.66 10.96
CA TRP A 21 -11.62 7.61 11.36
C TRP A 21 -10.23 8.24 11.46
N ALA A 22 -9.96 8.92 12.58
CA ALA A 22 -8.60 9.21 12.97
C ALA A 22 -7.89 7.86 13.07
N GLN A 23 -6.93 7.60 12.17
CA GLN A 23 -6.06 6.44 12.29
C GLN A 23 -5.33 6.59 13.62
N GLN A 24 -5.79 5.84 14.63
CA GLN A 24 -5.19 5.85 15.95
C GLN A 24 -3.73 5.44 15.78
N ALA A 25 -2.79 6.34 16.08
CA ALA A 25 -1.38 6.01 16.04
C ALA A 25 -1.13 4.76 16.93
N PRO A 26 -0.34 3.78 16.46
CA PRO A 26 -0.07 2.59 17.25
C PRO A 26 0.50 2.99 18.61
N ALA A 27 0.10 2.26 19.66
CA ALA A 27 0.55 2.54 21.02
C ALA A 27 2.10 2.56 21.10
N PRO A 28 2.68 3.46 21.89
CA PRO A 28 4.13 3.60 21.98
C PRO A 28 4.74 2.28 22.49
N ARG A 29 5.63 1.69 21.68
CA ARG A 29 6.42 0.53 22.08
C ARG A 29 7.53 1.00 23.01
N ARG A 30 7.63 0.38 24.19
CA ARG A 30 8.69 0.69 25.16
C ARG A 30 9.84 -0.30 25.00
N TYR A 31 11.07 0.23 25.04
CA TYR A 31 12.31 -0.54 25.03
C TYR A 31 13.21 -0.03 26.14
N THR A 32 13.91 -0.92 26.81
CA THR A 32 15.05 -0.57 27.66
C THR A 32 16.28 -0.25 26.79
N MET A 33 17.22 0.51 27.35
CA MET A 33 18.49 0.79 26.67
C MET A 33 19.28 -0.50 26.38
N GLU A 34 19.24 -1.47 27.29
CA GLU A 34 19.91 -2.76 27.09
C GLU A 34 19.30 -3.55 25.93
N GLU A 35 17.96 -3.60 25.83
CA GLU A 35 17.27 -4.24 24.71
C GLU A 35 17.58 -3.57 23.37
N LEU A 36 17.67 -2.23 23.36
CA LEU A 36 18.00 -1.47 22.16
C LEU A 36 19.44 -1.74 21.69
N HIS A 37 20.41 -1.78 22.61
CA HIS A 37 21.78 -2.15 22.27
C HIS A 37 21.87 -3.58 21.74
N ARG A 38 21.11 -4.51 22.34
CA ARG A 38 21.05 -5.91 21.88
C ARG A 38 20.44 -6.04 20.48
N SER A 39 19.61 -5.10 20.05
CA SER A 39 19.03 -5.05 18.70
C SER A 39 19.81 -4.17 17.71
N GLY A 40 21.02 -3.71 18.05
CA GLY A 40 21.87 -2.93 17.14
C GLY A 40 21.54 -1.43 17.11
N GLY A 41 20.92 -0.90 18.16
CA GLY A 41 20.68 0.54 18.34
C GLY A 41 19.32 1.04 17.86
N VAL A 42 18.55 0.20 17.16
CA VAL A 42 17.15 0.47 16.77
C VAL A 42 16.30 -0.76 17.06
N PRO A 43 14.98 -0.62 17.32
CA PRO A 43 14.12 -1.78 17.47
C PRO A 43 14.15 -2.68 16.24
N ARG A 44 14.08 -4.00 16.43
CA ARG A 44 14.01 -4.93 15.31
C ARG A 44 12.76 -4.64 14.46
N GLY A 45 12.95 -4.55 13.13
CA GLY A 45 11.88 -4.20 12.21
C GLY A 45 11.43 -2.74 12.29
N TRP A 46 12.19 -1.86 12.96
CA TRP A 46 11.93 -0.44 12.94
C TRP A 46 12.10 0.13 11.54
N LYS A 47 11.12 0.92 11.11
CA LYS A 47 11.14 1.71 9.89
C LYS A 47 10.67 3.11 10.25
N PHE A 48 11.32 4.13 9.70
CA PHE A 48 10.78 5.48 9.75
C PHE A 48 9.47 5.54 8.96
N THR A 49 8.40 6.05 9.59
CA THR A 49 7.11 6.28 8.95
C THR A 49 6.75 7.75 9.08
N LEU A 50 6.19 8.33 8.02
CA LEU A 50 5.72 9.71 8.12
C LEU A 50 4.49 9.79 9.03
N PRO A 51 4.38 10.86 9.85
CA PRO A 51 3.16 11.12 10.61
C PRO A 51 2.00 11.47 9.67
N ALA A 52 0.77 11.39 10.18
CA ALA A 52 -0.40 11.85 9.45
C ALA A 52 -0.33 13.36 9.20
N GLY A 53 -0.68 13.77 7.97
CA GLY A 53 -0.77 15.17 7.55
C GLY A 53 -2.18 15.60 7.18
N ASP A 54 -2.32 16.88 6.84
CA ASP A 54 -3.57 17.49 6.38
C ASP A 54 -3.62 17.54 4.84
N ALA A 55 -4.43 16.65 4.25
CA ALA A 55 -4.59 16.56 2.81
C ALA A 55 -5.16 17.84 2.17
N ALA A 56 -5.96 18.64 2.89
CA ALA A 56 -6.49 19.88 2.34
C ALA A 56 -5.40 20.95 2.22
N LYS A 57 -4.53 21.06 3.24
CA LYS A 57 -3.32 21.91 3.17
C LYS A 57 -2.36 21.41 2.10
N GLY A 58 -2.15 20.10 2.01
CA GLY A 58 -1.34 19.49 0.97
C GLY A 58 -1.82 19.80 -0.44
N ARG A 59 -3.14 19.79 -0.67
CA ARG A 59 -3.74 20.19 -1.95
C ARG A 59 -3.49 21.67 -2.26
N GLY A 60 -3.48 22.52 -1.24
CA GLY A 60 -3.09 23.93 -1.35
C GLY A 60 -1.63 24.07 -1.80
N LEU A 61 -0.72 23.36 -1.13
CA LEU A 61 0.72 23.36 -1.46
C LEU A 61 0.99 22.82 -2.86
N PHE A 62 0.29 21.75 -3.28
CA PHE A 62 0.41 21.21 -4.65
C PHE A 62 0.08 22.26 -5.72
N ARG A 63 -0.84 23.19 -5.43
CA ARG A 63 -1.14 24.32 -6.30
C ARG A 63 -0.08 25.42 -6.19
N GLU A 64 0.31 25.78 -4.98
CA GLU A 64 1.25 26.87 -4.70
C GLU A 64 2.65 26.60 -5.30
N LEU A 65 3.10 25.36 -5.19
CA LEU A 65 4.36 24.88 -5.79
C LEU A 65 4.22 24.56 -7.27
N GLU A 66 3.03 24.77 -7.84
CA GLU A 66 2.70 24.53 -9.24
C GLU A 66 3.00 23.11 -9.72
N CYS A 67 2.92 22.11 -8.83
CA CYS A 67 3.15 20.70 -9.17
C CYS A 67 2.25 20.21 -10.31
N TYR A 68 1.06 20.81 -10.45
CA TYR A 68 0.10 20.53 -11.52
C TYR A 68 0.62 20.86 -12.93
N LYS A 69 1.68 21.67 -13.06
CA LYS A 69 2.28 21.98 -14.37
C LYS A 69 2.97 20.78 -15.00
N CYS A 70 3.42 19.83 -14.18
CA CYS A 70 4.07 18.60 -14.65
C CYS A 70 3.19 17.37 -14.37
N HIS A 71 2.45 17.36 -13.27
CA HIS A 71 1.67 16.21 -12.84
C HIS A 71 0.17 16.42 -13.06
N ALA A 72 -0.42 15.62 -13.95
CA ALA A 72 -1.87 15.59 -14.11
C ALA A 72 -2.55 14.81 -12.97
N ILE A 73 -3.77 15.23 -12.63
CA ILE A 73 -4.71 14.55 -11.73
C ILE A 73 -6.10 14.66 -12.37
N LYS A 74 -6.65 13.54 -12.83
CA LYS A 74 -8.02 13.46 -13.38
C LYS A 74 -9.03 13.88 -12.31
N ASP A 75 -10.01 14.68 -12.74
CA ASP A 75 -11.09 15.23 -11.89
C ASP A 75 -10.61 15.99 -10.64
N GLY A 76 -9.31 16.30 -10.56
CA GLY A 76 -8.69 16.97 -9.42
C GLY A 76 -8.97 18.47 -9.38
N GLY A 77 -9.65 19.03 -10.39
CA GLY A 77 -9.93 20.46 -10.51
C GLY A 77 -8.66 21.32 -10.69
N PHE A 78 -7.61 20.74 -11.29
CA PHE A 78 -6.39 21.43 -11.70
C PHE A 78 -6.41 21.68 -13.21
N PRO A 79 -5.74 22.74 -13.69
CA PRO A 79 -5.56 22.95 -15.11
C PRO A 79 -4.89 21.73 -15.77
N PRO A 80 -5.21 21.43 -17.04
CA PRO A 80 -4.47 20.42 -17.80
C PRO A 80 -2.97 20.76 -17.82
N VAL A 81 -2.14 19.72 -17.79
CA VAL A 81 -0.69 19.86 -17.96
C VAL A 81 -0.42 20.51 -19.33
N GLY A 82 0.10 21.73 -19.30
CA GLY A 82 0.26 22.58 -20.48
C GLY A 82 1.62 22.45 -21.20
N GLY A 83 2.36 21.37 -20.95
CA GLY A 83 3.73 21.18 -21.46
C GLY A 83 3.86 20.06 -22.50
N ASP A 84 4.94 20.10 -23.28
CA ASP A 84 5.33 19.02 -24.18
C ASP A 84 5.47 17.70 -23.40
N ALA A 85 5.17 16.56 -24.02
CA ALA A 85 5.28 15.23 -23.39
C ALA A 85 6.66 14.93 -22.78
N LYS A 86 7.70 15.68 -23.16
CA LYS A 86 9.07 15.60 -22.64
C LYS A 86 9.29 16.31 -21.30
N SER A 87 8.29 17.03 -20.80
CA SER A 87 8.32 17.83 -19.56
C SER A 87 7.18 17.48 -18.60
N ALA A 88 6.36 16.49 -18.98
CA ALA A 88 5.30 15.95 -18.14
C ALA A 88 5.90 14.95 -17.14
N GLY A 89 5.58 15.13 -15.86
CA GLY A 89 5.81 14.12 -14.83
C GLY A 89 4.79 12.99 -14.93
N PRO A 90 4.97 11.91 -14.16
CA PRO A 90 3.97 10.84 -14.06
C PRO A 90 2.60 11.38 -13.64
N GLU A 91 1.54 10.81 -14.22
CA GLU A 91 0.16 11.09 -13.84
C GLU A 91 -0.10 10.57 -12.42
N LEU A 92 -0.80 11.35 -11.58
CA LEU A 92 -0.92 11.08 -10.14
C LEU A 92 -2.29 10.53 -9.70
N THR A 93 -3.25 10.34 -10.62
CA THR A 93 -4.55 9.76 -10.29
C THR A 93 -4.38 8.33 -9.79
N GLY A 94 -4.93 8.03 -8.61
CA GLY A 94 -4.86 6.67 -8.03
C GLY A 94 -3.51 6.31 -7.42
N MET A 95 -2.48 7.15 -7.55
CA MET A 95 -1.14 6.84 -7.03
C MET A 95 -1.11 6.67 -5.51
N GLY A 96 -2.05 7.28 -4.79
CA GLY A 96 -2.19 7.11 -3.35
C GLY A 96 -2.44 5.66 -2.92
N ALA A 97 -3.07 4.83 -3.77
CA ALA A 97 -3.27 3.41 -3.51
C ALA A 97 -2.03 2.55 -3.82
N ASN A 98 -1.16 3.03 -4.71
CA ASN A 98 -0.05 2.24 -5.26
C ASN A 98 1.28 2.44 -4.53
N HIS A 99 1.44 3.53 -3.77
CA HIS A 99 2.71 3.87 -3.13
C HIS A 99 2.57 4.20 -1.63
N PRO A 100 3.59 3.86 -0.80
CA PRO A 100 3.63 4.28 0.60
C PRO A 100 3.93 5.79 0.70
N ALA A 101 3.58 6.40 1.83
CA ALA A 101 3.79 7.83 2.06
C ALA A 101 5.27 8.22 1.93
N GLU A 102 6.17 7.37 2.41
CA GLU A 102 7.60 7.63 2.39
C GLU A 102 8.18 7.68 0.97
N TYR A 103 7.59 6.96 0.01
CA TYR A 103 8.03 6.98 -1.39
C TYR A 103 7.73 8.31 -2.06
N PHE A 104 6.56 8.89 -1.79
CA PHE A 104 6.24 10.26 -2.24
C PHE A 104 7.19 11.29 -1.63
N ALA A 105 7.49 11.16 -0.35
CA ALA A 105 8.39 12.06 0.35
C ALA A 105 9.81 12.02 -0.23
N GLU A 106 10.34 10.82 -0.48
CA GLU A 106 11.65 10.66 -1.11
C GLU A 106 11.66 11.21 -2.54
N SER A 107 10.60 10.98 -3.32
CA SER A 107 10.47 11.50 -4.67
C SER A 107 10.46 13.04 -4.71
N ILE A 108 9.88 13.70 -3.70
CA ILE A 108 9.83 15.17 -3.58
C ILE A 108 11.16 15.75 -3.09
N LEU A 109 11.78 15.14 -2.08
CA LEU A 109 13.01 15.66 -1.46
C LEU A 109 14.27 15.29 -2.25
N ALA A 110 14.30 14.08 -2.82
CA ALA A 110 15.45 13.47 -3.47
C ALA A 110 15.03 12.75 -4.76
N PRO A 111 14.55 13.49 -5.80
CA PRO A 111 14.02 12.90 -7.04
C PRO A 111 15.04 12.07 -7.84
N ASN A 112 16.33 12.11 -7.50
CA ASN A 112 17.38 11.27 -8.11
C ASN A 112 17.65 9.97 -7.33
N ALA A 113 16.97 9.72 -6.21
CA ALA A 113 17.16 8.50 -5.42
C ALA A 113 16.59 7.25 -6.11
N VAL A 114 15.48 7.42 -6.84
CA VAL A 114 14.85 6.37 -7.65
C VAL A 114 14.48 6.97 -9.00
N LEU A 115 15.15 6.49 -10.05
CA LEU A 115 14.85 6.88 -11.43
C LEU A 115 14.00 5.79 -12.09
N VAL A 116 12.92 6.18 -12.74
CA VAL A 116 12.07 5.27 -13.51
C VAL A 116 12.51 5.33 -14.96
N ASP A 117 12.88 4.18 -15.51
CA ASP A 117 13.13 4.04 -16.94
C ASP A 117 11.84 4.26 -17.73
N GLY A 118 11.81 5.32 -18.53
CA GLY A 118 10.64 5.69 -19.32
C GLY A 118 10.87 6.99 -20.09
N PRO A 119 10.15 7.21 -21.20
CA PRO A 119 10.31 8.42 -21.99
C PRO A 119 9.86 9.64 -21.17
N GLY A 120 10.75 10.63 -21.03
CA GLY A 120 10.40 11.95 -20.50
C GLY A 120 10.60 12.16 -18.99
N PHE A 121 10.99 11.15 -18.20
CA PHE A 121 11.21 11.34 -16.75
C PHE A 121 12.66 11.68 -16.38
N VAL A 122 13.61 11.34 -17.26
CA VAL A 122 15.04 11.55 -17.06
C VAL A 122 15.58 12.48 -18.15
N GLY A 123 16.29 13.52 -17.74
CA GLY A 123 16.92 14.50 -18.62
C GLY A 123 18.17 13.95 -19.33
N PRO A 124 18.73 14.70 -20.30
CA PRO A 124 19.94 14.29 -21.03
C PRO A 124 21.18 14.08 -20.15
N ASP A 125 21.19 14.66 -18.95
CA ASP A 125 22.24 14.51 -17.93
C ASP A 125 22.08 13.24 -17.08
N GLY A 126 21.07 12.41 -17.36
CA GLY A 126 20.81 11.18 -16.62
C GLY A 126 20.14 11.43 -15.26
N ARG A 127 19.59 12.62 -15.01
CA ARG A 127 18.93 13.00 -13.75
C ARG A 127 17.44 13.15 -13.93
N SER A 128 16.67 13.06 -12.85
CA SER A 128 15.23 13.31 -12.88
C SER A 128 14.96 14.73 -13.37
N ILE A 129 13.96 14.90 -14.24
CA ILE A 129 13.47 16.23 -14.64
C ILE A 129 12.64 16.89 -13.52
N MET A 130 12.22 16.13 -12.51
CA MET A 130 11.54 16.66 -11.34
C MET A 130 12.56 17.41 -10.47
N PRO A 131 12.33 18.70 -10.15
CA PRO A 131 13.21 19.43 -9.24
C PRO A 131 13.10 18.87 -7.82
N GLY A 132 14.18 18.95 -7.05
CA GLY A 132 14.17 18.62 -5.62
C GLY A 132 13.62 19.78 -4.80
N PHE A 133 12.84 19.46 -3.76
CA PHE A 133 12.19 20.45 -2.89
C PHE A 133 12.73 20.46 -1.45
N ALA A 134 13.84 19.78 -1.18
CA ALA A 134 14.40 19.65 0.17
C ALA A 134 14.72 21.01 0.84
N ASP A 135 15.14 22.00 0.06
CA ASP A 135 15.47 23.34 0.55
C ASP A 135 14.25 24.28 0.58
N SER A 136 13.12 23.86 0.02
CA SER A 136 11.92 24.69 -0.17
C SER A 136 10.76 24.30 0.76
N LEU A 137 10.77 23.09 1.32
CA LEU A 137 9.69 22.56 2.15
C LEU A 137 10.10 22.42 3.62
N GLY A 138 9.31 23.01 4.50
CA GLY A 138 9.32 22.63 5.91
C GLY A 138 8.72 21.23 6.13
N VAL A 139 9.06 20.59 7.26
CA VAL A 139 8.61 19.23 7.59
C VAL A 139 7.08 19.10 7.54
N THR A 140 6.34 20.07 8.09
CA THR A 140 4.86 20.05 8.07
C THR A 140 4.31 20.16 6.65
N GLN A 141 4.91 21.01 5.80
CA GLN A 141 4.46 21.18 4.41
C GLN A 141 4.67 19.88 3.60
N LEU A 142 5.81 19.22 3.80
CA LEU A 142 6.06 17.91 3.18
C LEU A 142 5.03 16.87 3.63
N VAL A 143 4.77 16.77 4.95
CA VAL A 143 3.82 15.82 5.52
C VAL A 143 2.40 16.06 4.98
N ASP A 144 1.96 17.32 4.92
CA ASP A 144 0.65 17.70 4.38
C ASP A 144 0.56 17.39 2.87
N LEU A 145 1.59 17.74 2.09
CA LEU A 145 1.66 17.44 0.66
C LEU A 145 1.61 15.93 0.38
N VAL A 146 2.35 15.13 1.15
CA VAL A 146 2.32 13.67 1.06
C VAL A 146 0.94 13.13 1.45
N ALA A 147 0.28 13.69 2.46
CA ALA A 147 -1.08 13.30 2.85
C ALA A 147 -2.08 13.56 1.71
N PHE A 148 -1.93 14.66 0.98
CA PHE A 148 -2.73 14.91 -0.22
C PHE A 148 -2.49 13.86 -1.30
N LEU A 149 -1.23 13.57 -1.65
CA LEU A 149 -0.90 12.55 -2.65
C LEU A 149 -1.42 11.15 -2.25
N LYS A 150 -1.32 10.80 -0.97
CA LYS A 150 -1.89 9.56 -0.42
C LYS A 150 -3.40 9.48 -0.50
N SER A 151 -4.10 10.61 -0.48
CA SER A 151 -5.56 10.66 -0.63
C SER A 151 -6.05 10.41 -2.06
N LEU A 152 -5.17 10.43 -3.06
CA LEU A 152 -5.50 10.20 -4.47
C LEU A 152 -5.73 8.71 -4.74
N THR A 153 -6.85 8.17 -4.28
CA THR A 153 -7.28 6.78 -4.46
C THR A 153 -8.46 6.71 -5.43
N GLY A 154 -8.21 6.98 -6.72
CA GLY A 154 -9.20 6.84 -7.80
C GLY A 154 -9.27 5.43 -8.36
N ALA A 155 -10.45 5.02 -8.83
CA ALA A 155 -10.78 3.63 -9.22
C ALA A 155 -10.21 3.16 -10.58
N GLU A 156 -9.59 4.03 -11.40
CA GLU A 156 -9.13 3.67 -12.76
C GLU A 156 -7.79 4.32 -13.16
N GLY A 157 -6.82 4.32 -12.25
CA GLY A 157 -5.45 4.82 -12.50
C GLY A 157 -4.42 3.72 -12.32
N HIS A 158 -3.88 3.21 -13.44
CA HIS A 158 -2.67 2.40 -13.58
C HIS A 158 -2.21 1.63 -12.33
N ALA A 159 -2.96 0.59 -11.95
CA ALA A 159 -2.50 -0.41 -10.98
C ALA A 159 -1.35 -1.22 -11.61
N HIS A 160 -0.10 -0.87 -11.30
CA HIS A 160 1.08 -1.62 -11.71
C HIS A 160 1.59 -2.59 -10.62
N GLY A 161 0.79 -2.81 -9.57
CA GLY A 161 0.89 -3.98 -8.71
C GLY A 161 -0.37 -4.81 -8.88
N ALA A 162 -0.23 -6.13 -9.08
CA ALA A 162 -1.36 -7.05 -8.92
C ALA A 162 -2.07 -6.73 -7.60
N ALA A 163 -3.38 -6.49 -7.62
CA ALA A 163 -4.11 -6.18 -6.41
C ALA A 163 -3.89 -7.35 -5.44
N ALA A 164 -3.20 -7.06 -4.34
CA ALA A 164 -2.75 -8.10 -3.44
C ALA A 164 -3.79 -8.26 -2.34
N MET A 165 -4.46 -9.41 -2.33
CA MET A 165 -5.41 -9.78 -1.28
C MET A 165 -4.62 -10.21 -0.04
N GLU A 166 -4.94 -9.70 1.14
CA GLU A 166 -4.19 -9.98 2.37
C GLU A 166 -5.10 -10.44 3.51
N GLY A 167 -4.57 -11.31 4.38
CA GLY A 167 -5.20 -11.65 5.64
C GLY A 167 -4.27 -12.39 6.59
N THR A 168 -4.73 -12.63 7.81
CA THR A 168 -3.95 -13.31 8.86
C THR A 168 -4.51 -14.70 9.15
N ALA A 169 -3.63 -15.69 9.28
CA ALA A 169 -3.99 -17.08 9.56
C ALA A 169 -3.02 -17.70 10.58
N GLY A 170 -3.46 -17.86 11.82
CA GLY A 170 -2.60 -18.33 12.90
C GLY A 170 -1.39 -17.42 13.11
N ASP A 171 -0.17 -17.97 12.98
CA ASP A 171 1.09 -17.24 13.12
C ASP A 171 1.50 -16.45 11.85
N TYR A 172 0.69 -16.45 10.79
CA TYR A 172 1.09 -15.92 9.49
C TYR A 172 0.27 -14.71 9.04
N VAL A 173 0.93 -13.74 8.41
CA VAL A 173 0.31 -12.82 7.44
C VAL A 173 0.50 -13.41 6.05
N VAL A 174 -0.60 -13.52 5.30
CA VAL A 174 -0.66 -14.14 3.98
C VAL A 174 -1.12 -13.11 2.98
N ARG A 175 -0.28 -12.83 1.99
CA ARG A 175 -0.61 -11.93 0.88
C ARG A 175 -0.61 -12.72 -0.43
N LEU A 176 -1.72 -12.71 -1.13
CA LEU A 176 -1.95 -13.35 -2.41
C LEU A 176 -1.92 -12.29 -3.52
N ALA A 177 -1.15 -12.53 -4.57
CA ALA A 177 -1.06 -11.66 -5.74
C ALA A 177 -1.10 -12.49 -7.02
N TYR A 178 -1.59 -11.92 -8.10
CA TYR A 178 -1.68 -12.58 -9.41
C TYR A 178 -1.23 -11.65 -10.54
N ALA A 179 -0.17 -12.02 -11.25
CA ALA A 179 0.30 -11.27 -12.41
C ALA A 179 -0.28 -11.87 -13.70
N ALA A 180 -1.11 -11.09 -14.41
CA ALA A 180 -1.85 -11.53 -15.59
C ALA A 180 -1.08 -11.65 -16.94
N PRO A 181 0.15 -11.13 -17.18
CA PRO A 181 0.79 -11.31 -18.48
C PRO A 181 1.15 -12.78 -18.76
N GLY A 182 0.82 -13.28 -19.96
CA GLY A 182 1.20 -14.62 -20.42
C GLY A 182 0.37 -15.75 -19.79
N ALA A 183 1.03 -16.78 -19.26
CA ALA A 183 0.35 -17.93 -18.64
C ALA A 183 -0.26 -17.63 -17.26
N GLY A 184 -0.17 -16.38 -16.77
CA GLY A 184 -0.53 -15.99 -15.42
C GLY A 184 0.49 -16.48 -14.39
N HIS A 185 0.78 -15.68 -13.36
CA HIS A 185 1.65 -16.10 -12.25
C HIS A 185 1.00 -15.81 -10.91
N LEU A 186 0.65 -16.87 -10.19
CA LEU A 186 0.06 -16.81 -8.86
C LEU A 186 1.17 -16.79 -7.82
N MET A 187 1.13 -15.83 -6.90
CA MET A 187 2.14 -15.61 -5.86
C MET A 187 1.48 -15.55 -4.49
N VAL A 188 2.02 -16.30 -3.53
CA VAL A 188 1.63 -16.23 -2.12
C VAL A 188 2.87 -15.88 -1.30
N PHE A 189 2.81 -14.76 -0.60
CA PHE A 189 3.80 -14.32 0.37
C PHE A 189 3.31 -14.74 1.75
N VAL A 190 4.17 -15.45 2.50
CA VAL A 190 3.86 -15.91 3.85
C VAL A 190 4.92 -15.34 4.78
N SER A 191 4.50 -14.47 5.68
CA SER A 191 5.37 -13.85 6.70
C SER A 191 4.90 -14.21 8.09
N ASP A 192 5.83 -14.26 9.05
CA ASP A 192 5.53 -14.37 10.47
C ASP A 192 4.79 -13.09 10.92
N ALA A 193 3.58 -13.24 11.45
CA ALA A 193 2.73 -12.11 11.86
C ALA A 193 3.33 -11.24 12.99
N THR A 194 4.29 -11.79 13.75
CA THR A 194 4.98 -11.07 14.82
C THR A 194 6.19 -10.28 14.31
N THR A 195 6.97 -10.89 13.41
CA THR A 195 8.27 -10.32 13.00
C THR A 195 8.24 -9.66 11.62
N GLY A 196 7.24 -9.98 10.80
CA GLY A 196 7.16 -9.58 9.39
C GLY A 196 8.08 -10.38 8.45
N GLU A 197 8.95 -11.24 9.00
CA GLU A 197 9.94 -11.98 8.23
C GLU A 197 9.27 -13.07 7.36
N PRO A 198 9.73 -13.29 6.12
CA PRO A 198 9.25 -14.40 5.30
C PRO A 198 9.51 -15.76 5.98
N VAL A 199 8.54 -16.66 5.88
CA VAL A 199 8.67 -18.03 6.41
C VAL A 199 8.88 -19.02 5.25
N PRO A 200 10.12 -19.50 5.01
CA PRO A 200 10.42 -20.38 3.90
C PRO A 200 10.07 -21.86 4.18
N TYR A 201 10.18 -22.70 3.13
CA TYR A 201 10.02 -24.16 3.19
C TYR A 201 8.68 -24.67 3.77
N LEU A 202 7.61 -23.92 3.56
CA LEU A 202 6.24 -24.32 3.86
C LEU A 202 5.61 -25.04 2.65
N PRO A 203 4.83 -26.12 2.87
CA PRO A 203 3.94 -26.63 1.83
C PRO A 203 2.78 -25.64 1.64
N VAL A 204 2.67 -25.02 0.47
CA VAL A 204 1.60 -24.05 0.17
C VAL A 204 0.78 -24.51 -1.03
N THR A 205 -0.54 -24.48 -0.89
CA THR A 205 -1.49 -24.72 -1.98
C THR A 205 -2.56 -23.64 -2.01
N VAL A 206 -3.06 -23.32 -3.20
CA VAL A 206 -4.21 -22.42 -3.39
C VAL A 206 -5.31 -23.17 -4.10
N THR A 207 -6.50 -23.18 -3.50
CA THR A 207 -7.72 -23.70 -4.13
C THR A 207 -8.58 -22.53 -4.62
N LEU A 208 -8.72 -22.42 -5.93
CA LEU A 208 -9.52 -21.41 -6.62
C LEU A 208 -10.97 -21.93 -6.80
N ARG A 209 -11.96 -21.08 -6.54
CA ARG A 209 -13.39 -21.40 -6.65
C ARG A 209 -14.16 -20.21 -7.23
N GLY A 210 -15.22 -20.50 -7.96
CA GLY A 210 -16.17 -19.55 -8.50
C GLY A 210 -17.45 -20.26 -8.93
N GLU A 211 -18.52 -19.52 -9.19
CA GLU A 211 -19.78 -20.09 -9.65
C GLU A 211 -19.58 -20.87 -10.98
N GLY A 212 -20.14 -22.08 -11.06
CA GLY A 212 -20.00 -22.94 -12.24
C GLY A 212 -18.60 -23.53 -12.47
N LEU A 213 -17.58 -23.14 -11.71
CA LEU A 213 -16.21 -23.67 -11.82
C LEU A 213 -16.01 -24.91 -10.94
N LYS A 214 -15.36 -25.94 -11.50
CA LYS A 214 -14.82 -27.03 -10.68
C LYS A 214 -13.66 -26.49 -9.83
N PRO A 215 -13.65 -26.70 -8.49
CA PRO A 215 -12.56 -26.22 -7.64
C PRO A 215 -11.21 -26.73 -8.12
N ARG A 216 -10.26 -25.81 -8.34
CA ARG A 216 -8.92 -26.13 -8.84
C ARG A 216 -7.88 -25.86 -7.75
N THR A 217 -7.14 -26.90 -7.35
CA THR A 217 -6.05 -26.75 -6.39
C THR A 217 -4.71 -26.69 -7.12
N VAL A 218 -3.94 -25.64 -6.83
CA VAL A 218 -2.61 -25.38 -7.36
C VAL A 218 -1.60 -25.52 -6.24
N ARG A 219 -0.57 -26.35 -6.43
CA ARG A 219 0.55 -26.44 -5.50
C ARG A 219 1.60 -25.41 -5.87
N LEU A 220 2.07 -24.64 -4.90
CA LEU A 220 3.05 -23.60 -5.12
C LEU A 220 4.44 -24.07 -4.72
N ALA A 221 5.45 -23.62 -5.47
CA ALA A 221 6.86 -23.87 -5.18
C ALA A 221 7.50 -22.61 -4.56
N PRO A 222 8.46 -22.74 -3.64
CA PRO A 222 9.23 -21.59 -3.16
C PRO A 222 10.08 -21.00 -4.29
N MET A 223 10.06 -19.67 -4.43
CA MET A 223 10.70 -18.90 -5.50
C MET A 223 11.28 -17.61 -4.94
N VAL A 224 12.30 -17.07 -5.62
CA VAL A 224 12.86 -15.74 -5.34
C VAL A 224 12.94 -14.98 -6.66
N GLY A 225 12.43 -13.75 -6.67
CA GLY A 225 12.49 -12.85 -7.82
C GLY A 225 12.58 -11.39 -7.40
N ALA A 226 12.27 -10.45 -8.31
CA ALA A 226 12.32 -9.01 -8.02
C ALA A 226 11.42 -8.56 -6.86
N GLN A 227 10.36 -9.31 -6.56
CA GLN A 227 9.45 -9.07 -5.44
C GLN A 227 9.88 -9.78 -4.14
N GLY A 228 11.08 -10.36 -4.11
CA GLY A 228 11.59 -11.14 -2.98
C GLY A 228 11.13 -12.60 -2.99
N PHE A 229 11.23 -13.24 -1.83
CA PHE A 229 10.81 -14.63 -1.63
C PHE A 229 9.29 -14.76 -1.61
N HIS A 230 8.76 -15.72 -2.35
CA HIS A 230 7.33 -16.06 -2.39
C HIS A 230 7.12 -17.52 -2.77
N TYR A 231 5.91 -18.04 -2.58
CA TYR A 231 5.48 -19.31 -3.16
C TYR A 231 4.73 -19.02 -4.44
N GLY A 232 5.16 -19.61 -5.56
CA GLY A 232 4.62 -19.28 -6.88
C GLY A 232 4.28 -20.50 -7.74
N ALA A 233 3.41 -20.27 -8.72
CA ALA A 233 3.17 -21.17 -9.84
C ALA A 233 2.67 -20.39 -11.06
N SER A 234 3.12 -20.76 -12.25
CA SER A 234 2.53 -20.26 -13.50
C SER A 234 1.22 -20.97 -13.76
N VAL A 235 0.13 -20.23 -13.72
CA VAL A 235 -1.23 -20.77 -13.84
C VAL A 235 -2.18 -19.69 -14.31
N ALA A 236 -2.98 -20.02 -15.33
CA ALA A 236 -4.10 -19.17 -15.72
C ALA A 236 -5.23 -19.32 -14.69
N VAL A 237 -5.70 -18.19 -14.18
CA VAL A 237 -6.88 -18.09 -13.31
C VAL A 237 -8.06 -17.61 -14.15
N ALA A 238 -9.20 -18.29 -14.01
CA ALA A 238 -10.42 -17.98 -14.76
C ALA A 238 -11.07 -16.70 -14.22
N ASP A 239 -11.68 -15.92 -15.11
CA ASP A 239 -12.31 -14.62 -14.77
C ASP A 239 -13.49 -14.80 -13.80
N GLU A 240 -14.15 -15.96 -13.83
CA GLU A 240 -15.25 -16.31 -12.93
C GLU A 240 -14.78 -16.74 -11.53
N THR A 241 -13.48 -16.65 -11.23
CA THR A 241 -12.96 -16.98 -9.89
C THR A 241 -13.44 -15.94 -8.89
N GLU A 242 -14.09 -16.39 -7.82
CA GLU A 242 -14.63 -15.53 -6.77
C GLU A 242 -13.79 -15.58 -5.50
N THR A 243 -13.14 -16.71 -5.22
CA THR A 243 -12.37 -16.89 -3.98
C THR A 243 -11.15 -17.76 -4.15
N ALA A 244 -10.12 -17.45 -3.37
CA ALA A 244 -8.92 -18.26 -3.22
C ALA A 244 -8.80 -18.74 -1.76
N THR A 245 -8.66 -20.05 -1.59
CA THR A 245 -8.38 -20.66 -0.28
C THR A 245 -6.93 -21.11 -0.24
N ILE A 246 -6.11 -20.45 0.56
CA ILE A 246 -4.69 -20.76 0.75
C ILE A 246 -4.59 -21.72 1.93
N ALA A 247 -3.98 -22.88 1.71
CA ALA A 247 -3.61 -23.81 2.78
C ALA A 247 -2.09 -23.82 2.96
N ILE A 248 -1.66 -23.62 4.20
CA ILE A 248 -0.26 -23.63 4.62
C ILE A 248 -0.08 -24.86 5.50
N GLY A 249 0.70 -25.82 5.02
CA GLY A 249 1.02 -27.04 5.74
C GLY A 249 1.97 -26.81 6.91
N ARG A 250 2.20 -27.88 7.69
CA ARG A 250 3.22 -27.88 8.75
C ARG A 250 4.59 -27.53 8.16
N THR A 251 5.36 -26.72 8.88
CA THR A 251 6.75 -26.44 8.48
C THR A 251 7.58 -27.73 8.37
N THR A 252 8.41 -27.81 7.34
CA THR A 252 9.39 -28.88 7.16
C THR A 252 10.74 -28.55 7.80
N MET A 253 10.89 -27.31 8.30
CA MET A 253 12.12 -26.83 8.93
C MET A 253 12.23 -27.25 10.39
N ARG A 254 13.47 -27.26 10.89
CA ARG A 254 13.73 -27.32 12.32
C ARG A 254 13.31 -26.01 12.98
N VAL A 255 12.40 -26.10 13.95
CA VAL A 255 11.94 -24.95 14.75
C VAL A 255 12.80 -24.84 16.00
N MET A 256 13.41 -23.68 16.20
CA MET A 256 14.22 -23.41 17.40
C MET A 256 13.34 -23.30 18.66
N PRO A 257 13.88 -23.57 19.87
CA PRO A 257 13.13 -23.45 21.12
C PRO A 257 12.44 -22.09 21.32
N SER A 258 13.04 -21.01 20.82
CA SER A 258 12.46 -19.65 20.87
C SER A 258 11.14 -19.50 20.09
N ALA A 259 10.85 -20.39 19.15
CA ALA A 259 9.62 -20.43 18.37
C ALA A 259 8.83 -21.73 18.59
N LYS A 260 9.08 -22.44 19.69
CA LYS A 260 8.47 -23.75 19.99
C LYS A 260 6.94 -23.66 19.95
N GLY A 261 6.33 -24.57 19.21
CA GLY A 261 4.86 -24.65 19.07
C GLY A 261 4.28 -23.74 17.98
N ARG A 262 5.06 -22.81 17.43
CA ARG A 262 4.68 -22.00 16.26
C ARG A 262 4.92 -22.80 14.98
N PHE A 263 4.11 -22.56 13.95
CA PHE A 263 4.24 -23.19 12.61
C PHE A 263 4.04 -24.73 12.56
N VAL A 264 3.64 -25.36 13.66
CA VAL A 264 3.51 -26.83 13.77
C VAL A 264 2.16 -27.37 13.30
N ARG A 265 1.14 -26.51 13.20
CA ARG A 265 -0.20 -26.88 12.74
C ARG A 265 -0.46 -26.28 11.35
N PRO A 266 -1.08 -27.04 10.43
CA PRO A 266 -1.57 -26.47 9.20
C PRO A 266 -2.60 -25.37 9.49
N VAL A 267 -2.62 -24.35 8.65
CA VAL A 267 -3.64 -23.30 8.68
C VAL A 267 -4.22 -23.08 7.29
N THR A 268 -5.42 -22.54 7.24
CA THR A 268 -6.10 -22.20 6.01
C THR A 268 -6.67 -20.80 6.12
N ILE A 269 -6.63 -20.05 5.02
CA ILE A 269 -7.30 -18.76 4.89
C ILE A 269 -8.04 -18.68 3.57
N ARG A 270 -9.27 -18.17 3.63
CA ARG A 270 -10.08 -17.85 2.46
C ARG A 270 -10.01 -16.34 2.24
N LEU A 271 -9.64 -15.94 1.04
CA LEU A 271 -9.63 -14.57 0.59
C LEU A 271 -10.62 -14.42 -0.56
N ASP A 272 -11.34 -13.32 -0.58
CA ASP A 272 -12.17 -12.93 -1.72
C ASP A 272 -11.25 -12.56 -2.88
N TRP A 273 -11.52 -13.13 -4.05
CA TRP A 273 -10.69 -12.95 -5.24
C TRP A 273 -11.00 -11.61 -5.89
N SER A 274 -10.00 -10.73 -5.90
CA SER A 274 -10.04 -9.46 -6.64
C SER A 274 -8.62 -9.20 -7.16
N PRO A 275 -8.28 -9.70 -8.36
CA PRO A 275 -6.94 -9.58 -8.93
C PRO A 275 -6.60 -8.14 -9.37
#